data_AF-A0A815KPF9-F1
#
_entry.id   AF-A0A815KPF9-F1
#
_cell.length_a   1.000
_cell.length_b   1.000
_cell.length_c   1.000
_cell.angle_alpha   90.00
_cell.angle_beta   90.00
_cell.angle_gamma   90.00
#
_symmetry.space_group_name_H-M   'P 1'
#
loop_
_entity.id
_entity.type
_entity.pdbx_description
1 polymer ?
#
loop_
_entity_poly.entity_id
_entity_poly.type
_entity_poly.pdbx_seq_one_letter_code
_entity_poly.pdbx_strand_id
1 'polypeptide(L)'
;MLGTQQSTGMIDITKEPISSFIANNYRTAEIIAYMKSLCDDTKIYNKMRLMLLGNEQTGKTSLLQAFKRESSNVNNAQQNQRKKSTTTRNFPILDISEWIYDKTPRTSLGPVTFRIWDFGGEQEFQSVYQYFFTRRTLYIICWKMTEYDMNEQIFETIHNILINIQVSCYFFSIILFL
;
A
#
# COMPACT_ATOMS: atom_id res chain seq x y z
N MET A 1 -44.31 33.42 21.20
CA MET A 1 -42.87 33.14 21.05
C MET A 1 -42.55 31.91 21.89
N LEU A 2 -42.51 30.74 21.27
CA LEU A 2 -42.02 29.51 21.90
C LEU A 2 -40.69 29.18 21.23
N GLY A 3 -39.62 29.30 22.02
CA GLY A 3 -38.25 29.13 21.58
C GLY A 3 -37.96 27.67 21.24
N THR A 4 -37.53 27.46 20.00
CA THR A 4 -36.82 26.26 19.56
C THR A 4 -35.43 26.24 20.20
N GLN A 5 -35.12 25.23 21.01
CA GLN A 5 -33.73 24.87 21.32
C GLN A 5 -33.49 23.39 20.99
N GLN A 6 -33.00 23.22 19.76
CA GLN A 6 -31.87 22.39 19.34
C GLN A 6 -31.68 21.06 20.07
N SER A 7 -32.17 20.01 19.40
CA SER A 7 -31.71 18.63 19.50
C SER A 7 -30.17 18.56 19.45
N THR A 8 -29.55 18.19 20.56
CA THR A 8 -28.13 17.82 20.66
C THR A 8 -27.88 16.59 19.80
N GLY A 9 -27.48 16.79 18.55
CA GLY A 9 -27.03 15.71 17.68
C GLY A 9 -25.81 15.05 18.30
N MET A 10 -25.95 13.80 18.73
CA MET A 10 -24.79 12.96 19.06
C MET A 10 -23.90 12.88 17.83
N ILE A 11 -22.74 13.54 17.89
CA ILE A 11 -21.70 13.40 16.88
C ILE A 11 -21.13 12.00 17.06
N ASP A 12 -21.30 11.18 16.03
CA ASP A 12 -20.77 9.82 15.96
C ASP A 12 -19.24 9.87 15.88
N ILE A 13 -18.58 9.74 17.04
CA ILE A 13 -17.12 9.77 17.24
C ILE A 13 -16.42 8.69 16.38
N THR A 14 -17.17 7.69 15.90
CA THR A 14 -16.61 6.58 15.12
C THR A 14 -16.22 6.94 13.69
N LYS A 15 -16.76 8.02 13.10
CA LYS A 15 -16.51 8.36 11.69
C LYS A 15 -15.37 9.34 11.49
N GLU A 16 -15.26 10.37 12.34
CA GLU A 16 -14.19 11.37 12.26
C GLU A 16 -13.80 11.90 13.65
N PRO A 17 -13.07 11.08 14.43
CA PRO A 17 -12.76 11.41 15.82
C PRO A 17 -11.93 12.68 15.94
N ILE A 18 -10.97 12.90 15.04
CA ILE A 18 -10.01 14.02 15.13
C ILE A 18 -10.69 15.39 14.93
N SER A 19 -11.57 15.52 13.94
CA SER A 19 -12.31 16.76 13.70
C SER A 19 -13.27 17.05 14.87
N SER A 20 -13.90 16.00 15.42
CA SER A 20 -14.78 16.11 16.59
C SER A 20 -14.05 16.49 17.89
N PHE A 21 -12.78 16.07 18.05
CA PHE A 21 -11.98 16.41 19.23
C PHE A 21 -11.56 17.87 19.25
N ILE A 22 -11.21 18.42 18.08
CA ILE A 22 -10.85 19.83 17.91
C ILE A 22 -12.07 20.74 18.06
N ALA A 23 -13.21 20.35 17.48
CA ALA A 23 -14.43 21.16 17.52
C ALA A 23 -15.02 21.34 18.92
N ASN A 24 -14.81 20.37 19.81
CA ASN A 24 -15.44 20.34 21.14
C ASN A 24 -14.47 20.61 22.30
N ASN A 25 -13.22 21.03 22.02
CA ASN A 25 -12.20 21.32 23.05
C ASN A 25 -12.02 20.19 24.09
N TYR A 26 -11.96 18.94 23.63
CA TYR A 26 -11.75 17.80 24.53
C TYR A 26 -10.43 17.93 25.29
N ARG A 27 -10.42 17.52 26.56
CA ARG A 27 -9.20 17.57 27.39
C ARG A 27 -8.24 16.48 26.95
N THR A 28 -6.94 16.71 27.12
CA THR A 28 -5.88 15.74 26.79
C THR A 28 -6.11 14.37 27.43
N ALA A 29 -6.66 14.33 28.65
CA ALA A 29 -6.99 13.09 29.36
C ALA A 29 -8.09 12.26 28.65
N GLU A 30 -9.08 12.92 28.05
CA GLU A 30 -10.19 12.27 27.33
C GLU A 30 -9.71 11.71 25.99
N ILE A 31 -8.84 12.46 25.29
CA ILE A 31 -8.19 12.00 24.06
C ILE A 31 -7.31 10.78 24.34
N ILE A 32 -6.53 10.79 25.43
CA ILE A 32 -5.71 9.64 25.83
C ILE A 32 -6.58 8.44 26.20
N ALA A 33 -7.67 8.64 26.93
CA ALA A 33 -8.61 7.57 27.28
C ALA A 33 -9.24 6.95 26.02
N TYR A 34 -9.62 7.76 25.03
CA TYR A 34 -10.12 7.29 23.74
C TYR A 34 -9.06 6.54 22.93
N MET A 35 -7.82 7.05 22.86
CA MET A 35 -6.74 6.31 22.19
C MET A 35 -6.44 4.96 22.86
N LYS A 36 -6.54 4.90 24.20
CA LYS A 36 -6.40 3.64 24.93
C LYS A 36 -7.53 2.66 24.61
N SER A 37 -8.79 3.11 24.57
CA SER A 37 -9.89 2.24 24.16
C SER A 37 -9.74 1.73 22.73
N LEU A 38 -9.17 2.53 21.82
CA LEU A 38 -8.84 2.07 20.47
C LEU A 38 -7.71 1.03 20.45
N CYS A 39 -6.76 1.09 21.40
CA CYS A 39 -5.70 0.08 21.51
C CYS A 39 -6.25 -1.28 21.98
N ASP A 40 -7.27 -1.27 22.85
CA ASP A 40 -7.90 -2.49 23.36
C ASP A 40 -8.69 -3.24 22.27
N ASP A 41 -9.25 -2.52 21.28
CA ASP A 41 -9.99 -3.07 20.13
C ASP A 41 -9.10 -3.33 18.89
N THR A 42 -7.79 -3.46 19.07
CA THR A 42 -6.86 -3.58 17.93
C THR A 42 -7.04 -4.87 17.13
N LYS A 43 -7.06 -4.71 15.80
CA LYS A 43 -7.09 -5.82 14.84
C LYS A 43 -5.75 -5.93 14.13
N ILE A 44 -5.37 -7.15 13.78
CA ILE A 44 -4.18 -7.41 12.99
C ILE A 44 -4.31 -6.70 11.63
N TYR A 45 -3.29 -5.90 11.28
CA TYR A 45 -3.26 -5.15 10.02
C TYR A 45 -2.45 -5.90 8.95
N ASN A 46 -3.06 -6.90 8.31
CA ASN A 46 -2.42 -7.70 7.25
C ASN A 46 -2.49 -7.01 5.88
N LYS A 47 -2.21 -5.71 5.84
CA LYS A 47 -2.12 -4.98 4.58
C LYS A 47 -0.69 -4.49 4.42
N MET A 48 -0.09 -4.87 3.29
CA MET A 48 1.24 -4.45 2.91
C MET A 48 1.18 -3.67 1.61
N ARG A 49 2.14 -2.77 1.43
CA ARG A 49 2.35 -2.15 0.12
C ARG A 49 3.42 -2.95 -0.64
N LEU A 50 3.20 -3.14 -1.92
CA LEU A 50 4.14 -3.74 -2.85
C LEU A 50 4.47 -2.70 -3.93
N MET A 51 5.75 -2.39 -4.14
CA MET A 51 6.18 -1.49 -5.22
C MET A 51 7.02 -2.25 -6.23
N LEU A 52 6.64 -2.20 -7.51
CA LEU A 52 7.40 -2.73 -8.63
C LEU A 52 8.27 -1.62 -9.20
N LEU A 53 9.58 -1.83 -9.23
CA LEU A 53 10.60 -0.87 -9.65
C LEU A 53 11.45 -1.46 -10.79
N GLY A 54 11.98 -0.59 -11.64
CA GLY A 54 12.83 -0.97 -12.76
C GLY A 54 12.44 -0.26 -14.06
N ASN A 55 13.31 -0.36 -15.06
CA ASN A 55 13.15 0.28 -16.36
C ASN A 55 11.93 -0.25 -17.13
N GLU A 56 11.52 0.42 -18.19
CA GLU A 56 10.50 -0.09 -19.10
C GLU A 56 10.80 -1.50 -19.58
N GLN A 57 9.74 -2.25 -19.87
CA GLN A 57 9.83 -3.58 -20.47
C GLN A 57 10.62 -4.62 -19.65
N THR A 58 11.02 -4.37 -18.40
CA THR A 58 11.71 -5.35 -17.53
C THR A 58 10.80 -6.46 -17.01
N GLY A 59 9.51 -6.44 -17.34
CA GLY A 59 8.55 -7.49 -16.97
C GLY A 59 7.68 -7.18 -15.74
N LYS A 60 7.71 -5.97 -15.20
CA LYS A 60 6.87 -5.52 -14.06
C LYS A 60 5.38 -5.81 -14.28
N THR A 61 4.83 -5.39 -15.41
CA THR A 61 3.42 -5.63 -15.75
C THR A 61 3.12 -7.11 -15.95
N SER A 62 4.06 -7.90 -16.49
CA SER A 62 3.93 -9.36 -16.63
C SER A 62 3.88 -10.04 -15.25
N LEU A 63 4.73 -9.61 -14.31
CA LEU A 63 4.71 -10.07 -12.93
C LEU A 63 3.39 -9.70 -12.24
N LEU A 64 2.90 -8.48 -12.43
CA LEU A 64 1.60 -8.06 -11.92
C LEU A 64 0.45 -8.94 -12.46
N GLN A 65 0.49 -9.27 -13.75
CA GLN A 65 -0.48 -10.19 -14.35
C GLN A 65 -0.36 -11.61 -13.77
N ALA A 66 0.85 -12.07 -13.45
CA ALA A 66 1.06 -13.37 -12.79
C ALA A 66 0.40 -13.40 -11.40
N PHE A 67 0.56 -12.35 -10.59
CA PHE A 67 -0.12 -12.24 -9.29
C PHE A 67 -1.65 -12.26 -9.43
N LYS A 68 -2.20 -11.54 -10.43
CA LYS A 68 -3.65 -11.54 -10.70
C LYS A 68 -4.18 -12.91 -11.10
N ARG A 69 -3.44 -13.67 -11.90
CA ARG A 69 -3.79 -15.06 -12.28
C ARG A 69 -3.76 -15.98 -11.07
N GLU A 70 -2.74 -15.85 -10.22
CA GLU A 70 -2.63 -16.64 -8.99
C GLU A 70 -3.82 -16.42 -8.05
N SER A 71 -4.25 -15.16 -7.87
CA SER A 71 -5.43 -14.83 -7.06
C SER A 71 -6.72 -15.39 -7.65
N SER A 72 -6.85 -15.36 -8.99
CA SER A 72 -8.03 -15.91 -9.68
C SER A 72 -8.16 -17.42 -9.51
N ASN A 73 -7.04 -18.15 -9.46
CA ASN A 73 -7.04 -19.60 -9.27
C ASN A 73 -7.45 -20.03 -7.85
N VAL A 74 -7.26 -19.17 -6.83
CA VAL A 74 -7.69 -19.43 -5.45
C VAL A 74 -9.21 -19.20 -5.28
N ASN A 75 -9.78 -18.26 -6.03
CA ASN A 75 -11.18 -17.84 -5.89
C ASN A 75 -12.22 -18.74 -6.60
N ASN A 76 -11.79 -19.80 -7.31
CA ASN A 76 -12.71 -20.73 -7.97
C ASN A 76 -13.43 -21.69 -7.00
N ALA A 77 -13.08 -21.70 -5.71
CA ALA A 77 -13.71 -22.58 -4.71
C ALA A 77 -14.75 -21.90 -3.81
N GLN A 78 -14.75 -20.56 -3.66
CA GLN A 78 -15.69 -19.89 -2.75
C GLN A 78 -16.14 -18.52 -3.28
N GLN A 79 -17.38 -18.51 -3.77
CA GLN A 79 -18.35 -17.41 -3.74
C GLN A 79 -17.95 -16.04 -4.33
N ASN A 80 -18.57 -15.72 -5.48
CA ASN A 80 -19.61 -14.68 -5.63
C ASN A 80 -19.61 -13.46 -4.69
N GLN A 81 -18.45 -12.86 -4.41
CA GLN A 81 -18.39 -11.45 -4.03
C GLN A 81 -17.49 -10.74 -5.02
N ARG A 82 -18.14 -10.05 -5.96
CA ARG A 82 -17.56 -9.08 -6.89
C ARG A 82 -16.84 -7.97 -6.12
N LYS A 83 -15.66 -8.23 -5.59
CA LYS A 83 -14.65 -7.17 -5.46
C LYS A 83 -13.98 -7.08 -6.82
N LYS A 84 -14.57 -6.24 -7.69
CA LYS A 84 -13.84 -5.69 -8.84
C LYS A 84 -12.51 -5.22 -8.28
N SER A 85 -11.41 -5.82 -8.73
CA SER A 85 -10.09 -5.23 -8.54
C SER A 85 -10.18 -3.85 -9.20
N THR A 86 -10.39 -2.81 -8.39
CA THR A 86 -10.52 -1.44 -8.88
C THR A 86 -9.13 -1.01 -9.30
N THR A 87 -8.80 -1.25 -10.56
CA THR A 87 -7.63 -0.66 -11.23
C THR A 87 -7.93 0.81 -11.41
N THR A 88 -7.80 1.57 -10.33
CA THR A 88 -7.96 3.03 -10.34
C THR A 88 -6.70 3.61 -10.96
N ARG A 89 -6.73 3.87 -12.27
CA ARG A 89 -5.73 4.69 -12.97
C ARG A 89 -5.90 6.15 -12.56
N ASN A 90 -5.59 6.46 -11.31
CA ASN A 90 -5.74 7.80 -10.77
C ASN A 90 -4.58 8.72 -11.17
N PHE A 91 -3.49 8.14 -11.70
CA PHE A 91 -2.34 8.86 -12.25
C PHE A 91 -1.93 8.22 -13.58
N PRO A 92 -1.56 9.01 -14.61
CA PRO A 92 -1.16 8.47 -15.92
C PRO A 92 0.03 7.50 -15.85
N ILE A 93 0.85 7.65 -14.80
CA ILE A 93 2.17 7.02 -14.65
C ILE A 93 2.14 5.82 -13.68
N LEU A 94 1.06 5.69 -12.88
CA LEU A 94 0.98 4.74 -11.78
C LEU A 94 -0.32 3.95 -11.84
N ASP A 95 -0.17 2.63 -11.99
CA ASP A 95 -1.27 1.68 -11.80
C ASP A 95 -1.26 1.16 -10.36
N ILE A 96 -2.40 1.31 -9.68
CA ILE A 96 -2.61 0.79 -8.32
C ILE A 96 -3.60 -0.37 -8.41
N SER A 97 -3.17 -1.52 -7.92
CA SER A 97 -4.00 -2.71 -7.86
C SER A 97 -3.89 -3.40 -6.50
N GLU A 98 -4.80 -4.33 -6.23
CA GLU A 98 -4.86 -5.08 -4.99
C GLU A 98 -4.73 -6.57 -5.29
N TRP A 99 -3.90 -7.25 -4.50
CA TRP A 99 -3.69 -8.69 -4.58
C TRP A 99 -3.85 -9.29 -3.20
N ILE A 100 -4.73 -10.28 -3.07
CA ILE A 100 -4.95 -11.00 -1.80
C ILE A 100 -4.25 -12.34 -1.91
N TYR A 101 -3.29 -12.55 -1.02
CA TYR A 101 -2.57 -13.81 -0.87
C TYR A 101 -3.16 -14.60 0.30
N ASP A 102 -3.76 -15.74 -0.02
CA ASP A 102 -4.46 -16.61 0.92
C ASP A 102 -4.10 -18.08 0.67
N LYS A 103 -2.82 -18.42 0.84
CA LYS A 103 -2.29 -19.78 0.63
C LYS A 103 -1.62 -20.39 1.85
N THR A 104 -1.70 -19.73 3.02
CA THR A 104 -1.08 -20.22 4.25
C THR A 104 -2.13 -20.84 5.18
N PRO A 105 -2.40 -22.16 5.07
CA PRO A 105 -3.38 -22.84 5.94
C PRO A 105 -2.96 -22.94 7.42
N ARG A 106 -1.81 -22.35 7.81
CA ARG A 106 -1.18 -22.55 9.12
C ARG A 106 -0.76 -21.28 9.86
N THR A 107 -1.04 -20.09 9.32
CA THR A 107 -0.72 -18.84 10.01
C THR A 107 -1.99 -18.28 10.66
N SER A 108 -2.00 -18.11 11.98
CA SER A 108 -3.08 -17.47 12.75
C SER A 108 -3.39 -16.02 12.33
N LEU A 109 -2.57 -15.46 11.44
CA LEU A 109 -2.64 -14.10 10.95
C LEU A 109 -3.72 -13.92 9.85
N GLY A 110 -4.18 -14.97 9.16
CA GLY A 110 -5.16 -14.83 8.07
C GLY A 110 -4.57 -14.29 6.75
N PRO A 111 -5.42 -13.95 5.75
CA PRO A 111 -4.96 -13.56 4.42
C PRO A 111 -4.22 -12.21 4.42
N VAL A 112 -3.19 -12.10 3.59
CA VAL A 112 -2.41 -10.87 3.42
C VAL A 112 -2.86 -10.13 2.17
N THR A 113 -3.18 -8.85 2.33
CA THR A 113 -3.59 -7.98 1.22
C THR A 113 -2.42 -7.08 0.81
N PHE A 114 -1.97 -7.20 -0.43
CA PHE A 114 -0.95 -6.35 -1.03
C PHE A 114 -1.59 -5.27 -1.88
N ARG A 115 -1.30 -4.01 -1.57
CA ARG A 115 -1.57 -2.87 -2.45
C ARG A 115 -0.37 -2.68 -3.36
N ILE A 116 -0.49 -3.09 -4.61
CA ILE A 116 0.57 -3.08 -5.61
C ILE A 116 0.59 -1.75 -6.34
N TRP A 117 1.79 -1.19 -6.46
CA TRP A 117 2.10 0.04 -7.18
C TRP A 117 3.00 -0.34 -8.35
N ASP A 118 2.47 -0.28 -9.57
CA ASP A 118 3.21 -0.51 -10.82
C ASP A 118 3.44 0.84 -11.50
N PHE A 119 4.68 1.28 -11.52
CA PHE A 119 5.06 2.49 -12.26
C PHE A 119 5.42 2.10 -13.69
N GLY A 120 5.01 2.93 -14.66
CA GLY A 120 5.20 2.69 -16.10
C GLY A 120 6.65 2.41 -16.54
N GLY A 121 7.65 2.64 -15.69
CA GLY A 121 9.05 2.31 -15.97
C GLY A 121 9.78 3.31 -16.87
N GLU A 122 9.03 4.27 -17.42
CA GLU A 122 9.54 5.39 -18.20
C GLU A 122 10.65 6.12 -17.46
N GLN A 123 11.80 6.30 -18.12
CA GLN A 123 13.00 6.85 -17.51
C GLN A 123 12.76 8.25 -16.92
N GLU A 124 11.91 9.04 -17.58
CA GLU A 124 11.52 10.39 -17.16
C GLU A 124 10.85 10.44 -15.78
N PHE A 125 10.23 9.33 -15.36
CA PHE A 125 9.47 9.25 -14.11
C PHE A 125 10.19 8.48 -12.99
N GLN A 126 11.42 8.01 -13.20
CA GLN A 126 12.17 7.30 -12.15
C GLN A 126 12.47 8.18 -10.93
N SER A 127 12.70 9.47 -11.16
CA SER A 127 12.89 10.45 -10.08
C SER A 127 11.67 10.55 -9.16
N VAL A 128 10.48 10.18 -9.65
CA VAL A 128 9.23 10.26 -8.89
C VAL A 128 9.14 9.13 -7.85
N TYR A 129 9.86 8.01 -8.03
CA TYR A 129 9.82 6.86 -7.11
C TYR A 129 10.15 7.27 -5.67
N GLN A 130 11.09 8.20 -5.49
CA GLN A 130 11.54 8.64 -4.17
C GLN A 130 10.42 9.21 -3.30
N TYR A 131 9.47 9.94 -3.91
CA TYR A 131 8.34 10.53 -3.18
C TYR A 131 7.36 9.48 -2.68
N PHE A 132 7.38 8.31 -3.30
CA PHE A 132 6.52 7.21 -2.94
C PHE A 132 7.21 6.21 -2.03
N PHE A 133 8.47 6.35 -1.64
CA PHE A 133 9.09 5.41 -0.69
C PHE A 133 8.58 5.59 0.74
N THR A 134 8.16 4.50 1.36
CA THR A 134 7.64 4.48 2.73
C THR A 134 8.03 3.20 3.45
N ARG A 135 8.07 3.25 4.79
CA ARG A 135 8.29 2.07 5.63
C ARG A 135 7.17 1.03 5.44
N ARG A 136 7.43 -0.24 5.77
CA ARG A 136 6.47 -1.37 5.63
C ARG A 136 5.99 -1.58 4.19
N THR A 137 6.91 -1.41 3.25
CA THR A 137 6.70 -1.72 1.83
C THR A 137 7.64 -2.85 1.42
N LEU A 138 7.10 -3.80 0.66
CA LEU A 138 7.90 -4.78 -0.07
C LEU A 138 8.28 -4.15 -1.42
N TYR A 139 9.58 -4.09 -1.70
CA TYR A 139 10.12 -3.54 -2.94
C TYR A 139 10.59 -4.69 -3.83
N ILE A 140 10.13 -4.72 -5.07
CA ILE A 140 10.61 -5.65 -6.09
C ILE A 140 11.30 -4.82 -7.16
N ILE A 141 12.59 -5.08 -7.38
CA ILE A 141 13.39 -4.45 -8.43
C ILE A 141 13.54 -5.46 -9.56
N CYS A 142 13.00 -5.13 -10.73
CA CYS A 142 13.05 -5.95 -11.94
C CYS A 142 14.03 -5.35 -12.96
N TRP A 143 14.98 -6.14 -13.45
CA TRP A 143 15.91 -5.70 -14.51
C TRP A 143 16.17 -6.79 -15.55
N LYS A 144 16.76 -6.43 -16.69
CA LYS A 144 17.16 -7.36 -17.74
C LYS A 144 18.68 -7.48 -17.79
N MET A 145 19.19 -8.71 -17.80
CA MET A 145 20.63 -8.98 -17.95
C MET A 145 21.10 -9.03 -19.42
N THR A 146 20.17 -8.94 -20.37
CA THR A 146 20.47 -9.12 -21.81
C THR A 146 21.04 -7.87 -22.48
N GLU A 147 21.08 -6.72 -21.80
CA GLU A 147 21.54 -5.44 -22.35
C GLU A 147 22.96 -5.14 -21.86
N TYR A 148 23.94 -5.88 -22.40
CA TYR A 148 25.32 -5.85 -21.92
C TYR A 148 25.97 -4.45 -21.98
N ASP A 149 25.60 -3.65 -22.99
CA ASP A 149 26.09 -2.28 -23.18
C ASP A 149 25.45 -1.26 -22.22
N MET A 150 24.33 -1.60 -21.57
CA MET A 150 23.65 -0.73 -20.60
C MET A 150 23.84 -1.19 -19.15
N ASN A 151 24.68 -2.20 -18.92
CA ASN A 151 24.92 -2.76 -17.58
C ASN A 151 25.33 -1.69 -16.57
N GLU A 152 26.26 -0.79 -16.93
CA GLU A 152 26.75 0.25 -16.02
C GLU A 152 25.63 1.23 -15.61
N GLN A 153 24.78 1.65 -16.55
CA GLN A 153 23.63 2.50 -16.27
C GLN A 153 22.57 1.80 -15.42
N ILE A 154 22.36 0.49 -15.64
CA ILE A 154 21.45 -0.32 -14.84
C ILE A 154 21.97 -0.43 -13.40
N PHE A 155 23.26 -0.67 -13.19
CA PHE A 155 23.87 -0.72 -11.86
C PHE A 155 23.72 0.61 -11.12
N GLU A 156 24.00 1.74 -11.78
CA GLU A 156 23.79 3.08 -11.22
C GLU A 156 22.33 3.32 -10.84
N THR A 157 21.39 2.92 -11.71
CA THR A 157 19.95 3.05 -11.45
C THR A 157 19.52 2.24 -10.23
N ILE A 158 19.94 0.96 -10.16
CA ILE A 158 19.65 0.09 -9.02
C ILE A 158 20.27 0.67 -7.75
N HIS A 159 21.53 1.11 -7.81
CA HIS A 159 22.23 1.69 -6.69
C HIS A 159 21.51 2.94 -6.16
N ASN A 160 21.08 3.84 -7.04
CA ASN A 160 20.29 5.01 -6.67
C ASN A 160 18.95 4.65 -6.03
N ILE A 161 18.24 3.66 -6.57
CA ILE A 161 17.01 3.14 -5.97
C ILE A 161 17.28 2.60 -4.56
N LEU A 162 18.34 1.81 -4.37
CA LEU A 162 18.69 1.21 -3.08
C LEU A 162 19.03 2.28 -2.04
N ILE A 163 19.83 3.29 -2.40
CA ILE A 163 20.13 4.43 -1.52
C ILE A 163 18.85 5.15 -1.11
N ASN A 164 17.98 5.46 -2.08
CA ASN A 164 16.74 6.18 -1.79
C ASN A 164 15.79 5.36 -0.89
N ILE A 165 15.72 4.04 -1.08
CA ILE A 165 15.00 3.16 -0.16
C ILE A 165 15.63 3.18 1.22
N GLN A 166 16.95 3.08 1.33
CA GLN A 166 17.67 3.07 2.61
C GLN A 166 17.45 4.37 3.40
N VAL A 167 17.52 5.53 2.72
CA VAL A 167 17.30 6.84 3.33
C VAL A 167 15.84 7.01 3.76
N SER A 168 14.89 6.59 2.92
CA SER A 168 13.46 6.77 3.20
C SER A 168 12.91 5.74 4.20
N CYS A 169 13.53 4.56 4.27
CA CYS A 169 13.00 3.40 4.98
C CYS A 169 14.00 2.80 5.98
N TYR A 170 14.14 3.43 7.13
CA TYR A 170 14.87 2.81 8.24
C TYR A 170 14.15 1.53 8.73
N PHE A 171 14.88 0.40 8.77
CA PHE A 171 14.59 -0.87 9.47
C PHE A 171 13.55 -1.87 8.91
N PHE A 172 12.62 -1.54 7.99
CA PHE A 172 11.48 -2.43 7.67
C PHE A 172 11.09 -2.52 6.19
N SER A 173 12.08 -2.66 5.32
CA SER A 173 11.86 -2.87 3.88
C SER A 173 12.50 -4.19 3.46
N ILE A 174 11.72 -5.03 2.78
CA ILE A 174 12.23 -6.23 2.12
C ILE A 174 12.46 -5.85 0.66
N ILE A 175 13.65 -6.15 0.14
CA ILE A 175 14.01 -5.89 -1.25
C ILE A 175 14.19 -7.24 -1.92
N LEU A 176 13.41 -7.47 -2.97
CA LEU A 176 13.53 -8.64 -3.83
C LEU A 176 14.06 -8.20 -5.19
N PHE A 177 14.92 -9.04 -5.73
CA PHE A 177 15.60 -8.85 -7.00
C PHE A 177 15.10 -9.94 -7.97
N LEU A 178 14.51 -9.54 -9.10
CA LEU A 178 13.93 -10.42 -10.12
C LEU A 178 14.46 -10.14 -11.53
#